data_AF-A0A821XXK1-F1
#
_entry.id   AF-A0A821XXK1-F1
#
_cell.length_a   1.000
_cell.length_b   1.000
_cell.length_c   1.000
_cell.angle_alpha   90.00
_cell.angle_beta   90.00
_cell.angle_gamma   90.00
#
_symmetry.space_group_name_H-M   'P 1'
#
loop_
_entity.id
_entity.type
_entity.pdbx_description
1 polymer ?
#
loop_
_entity_poly.entity_id
_entity_poly.type
_entity_poly.pdbx_seq_one_letter_code
_entity_poly.pdbx_strand_id
1 'polypeptide(L)'
;MTTGLYPQEFIITFKEPIEFRQLRFVTANVKRFVMFTTSNTEPRSFDTILEKTIPNNENALQVNEYTLDRSMEVRYLKCVILAGYDSFASVHSLKFDAGKTHIRVKNWTLMQDVFPTVMIAIVYIFAIIFGRLWMKNQKPFELRNFMFIYNILQVIFCSYVTYESAYVWYEERYSFLCQPVDYSYRKTAIRACAACWWYYILKIADLTDTIIFVLRKKDNQITFLHVYHHLTMLFFSWYGGKYVAGGQ
;
A
#
# COMPACT_ATOMS: atom_id res chain seq x y z
N MET A 1 25.72 -12.71 12.88
CA MET A 1 26.48 -13.65 13.73
C MET A 1 27.60 -12.86 14.36
N THR A 2 27.80 -13.02 15.67
CA THR A 2 28.78 -12.26 16.45
C THR A 2 29.60 -13.22 17.30
N THR A 3 30.87 -12.89 17.51
CA THR A 3 31.83 -13.66 18.32
C THR A 3 32.52 -12.71 19.29
N GLY A 4 32.84 -13.20 20.50
CA GLY A 4 33.51 -12.40 21.54
C GLY A 4 32.75 -12.35 22.86
N LEU A 5 33.22 -11.51 23.78
CA LEU A 5 32.63 -11.35 25.11
C LEU A 5 31.26 -10.68 25.03
N TYR A 6 30.34 -11.09 25.90
CA TYR A 6 29.05 -10.43 26.12
C TYR A 6 29.21 -9.30 27.14
N PRO A 7 28.42 -8.20 27.08
CA PRO A 7 27.28 -8.00 26.19
C PRO A 7 27.66 -7.53 24.78
N GLN A 8 26.81 -7.86 23.81
CA GLN A 8 26.96 -7.42 22.42
C GLN A 8 25.70 -6.69 21.98
N GLU A 9 25.83 -5.59 21.25
CA GLU A 9 24.71 -4.75 20.85
C GLU A 9 24.71 -4.38 19.37
N PHE A 10 23.52 -4.19 18.84
CA PHE A 10 23.30 -3.61 17.52
C PHE A 10 22.03 -2.77 17.52
N ILE A 11 21.99 -1.76 16.65
CA ILE A 11 20.87 -0.83 16.56
C ILE A 11 20.31 -0.90 15.14
N ILE A 12 19.00 -1.10 15.04
CA ILE A 12 18.23 -1.04 13.80
C ILE A 12 17.59 0.36 13.74
N THR A 13 17.80 1.06 12.63
CA THR A 13 17.18 2.36 12.37
C THR A 13 16.11 2.23 11.30
N PHE A 14 14.91 2.72 11.58
CA PHE A 14 13.84 2.82 10.59
C PHE A 14 13.86 4.20 9.93
N LYS A 15 13.65 4.23 8.60
CA LYS A 15 13.66 5.48 7.82
C LYS A 15 12.51 6.40 8.24
N GLU A 16 11.38 5.82 8.58
CA GLU A 16 10.21 6.48 9.17
C GLU A 16 9.82 5.70 10.43
N PRO A 17 9.24 6.37 11.45
CA PRO A 17 8.78 5.67 12.64
C PRO A 17 7.74 4.60 12.29
N ILE A 18 7.91 3.39 12.84
CA ILE A 18 7.00 2.27 12.63
C ILE A 18 6.22 1.97 13.90
N GLU A 19 4.97 1.55 13.76
CA GLU A 19 4.17 1.02 14.85
C GLU A 19 4.01 -0.48 14.67
N PHE A 20 4.39 -1.27 15.69
CA PHE A 20 4.22 -2.72 15.68
C PHE A 20 3.62 -3.22 16.98
N ARG A 21 2.90 -4.35 16.89
CA ARG A 21 2.31 -5.03 18.04
C ARG A 21 2.88 -6.41 18.26
N GLN A 22 3.28 -7.09 17.19
CA GLN A 22 3.92 -8.40 17.30
C GLN A 22 5.36 -8.32 16.84
N LEU A 23 6.21 -9.05 17.55
CA LEU A 23 7.62 -9.18 17.30
C LEU A 23 7.95 -10.67 17.29
N ARG A 24 8.56 -11.12 16.21
CA ARG A 24 9.09 -12.48 16.10
C ARG A 24 10.57 -12.41 15.84
N PHE A 25 11.36 -13.16 16.60
CA PHE A 25 12.78 -13.29 16.33
C PHE A 25 13.23 -14.74 16.40
N VAL A 26 14.26 -15.02 15.62
CA VAL A 26 14.88 -16.33 15.46
C VAL A 26 16.36 -16.18 15.81
N THR A 27 16.81 -16.89 16.83
CA THR A 27 18.19 -16.83 17.35
C THR A 27 18.83 -18.20 17.41
N ALA A 28 20.15 -18.25 17.55
CA ALA A 28 20.88 -19.45 17.95
C ALA A 28 21.88 -19.10 19.05
N ASN A 29 22.02 -19.99 20.03
CA ASN A 29 22.93 -19.87 21.17
C ASN A 29 22.76 -18.59 22.00
N VAL A 30 21.60 -17.94 21.97
CA VAL A 30 21.29 -16.77 22.79
C VAL A 30 20.63 -17.23 24.10
N LYS A 31 21.14 -16.74 25.24
CA LYS A 31 20.61 -17.07 26.58
C LYS A 31 19.82 -15.92 27.18
N ARG A 32 20.39 -14.70 27.20
CA ARG A 32 19.72 -13.49 27.70
C ARG A 32 19.73 -12.42 26.64
N PHE A 33 18.55 -11.88 26.36
CA PHE A 33 18.34 -10.93 25.27
C PHE A 33 17.41 -9.82 25.71
N VAL A 34 17.81 -8.58 25.42
CA VAL A 34 17.07 -7.37 25.78
C VAL A 34 16.87 -6.49 24.56
N MET A 35 15.66 -5.99 24.37
CA MET A 35 15.33 -5.00 23.36
C MET A 35 14.89 -3.69 24.01
N PHE A 36 15.37 -2.60 23.42
CA PHE A 36 14.98 -1.26 23.77
C PHE A 36 14.56 -0.47 22.54
N THR A 37 13.66 0.50 22.69
CA THR A 37 13.25 1.38 21.58
C THR A 37 13.30 2.85 21.94
N THR A 38 13.36 3.69 20.93
CA THR A 38 13.06 5.10 21.06
C THR A 38 12.37 5.64 19.80
N SER A 39 11.47 6.60 19.98
CA SER A 39 10.83 7.39 18.92
C SER A 39 11.56 8.70 18.64
N ASN A 40 12.58 9.03 19.43
CA ASN A 40 13.33 10.28 19.32
C ASN A 40 14.03 10.41 17.96
N THR A 41 14.33 11.66 17.58
CA THR A 41 15.09 11.98 16.36
C THR A 41 16.54 11.50 16.40
N GLU A 42 17.09 11.34 17.61
CA GLU A 42 18.42 10.79 17.86
C GLU A 42 18.30 9.46 18.61
N PRO A 43 19.25 8.51 18.44
CA PRO A 43 19.27 7.23 19.16
C PRO A 43 19.74 7.41 20.61
N ARG A 44 19.01 8.22 21.38
CA ARG A 44 19.26 8.54 22.79
C ARG A 44 17.99 8.33 23.60
N SER A 45 18.14 7.93 24.86
CA SER A 45 17.06 7.63 25.80
C SER A 45 16.14 6.51 25.30
N PHE A 46 16.58 5.27 25.56
CA PHE A 46 15.91 4.05 25.13
C PHE A 46 15.03 3.49 26.25
N ASP A 47 13.78 3.17 25.91
CA ASP A 47 12.84 2.47 26.80
C ASP A 47 12.95 0.96 26.62
N THR A 48 12.95 0.23 27.73
CA THR A 48 13.03 -1.24 27.68
C THR A 48 11.66 -1.81 27.32
N ILE A 49 11.60 -2.62 26.25
CA ILE A 49 10.35 -3.27 25.83
C ILE A 49 10.33 -4.74 26.20
N LEU A 50 11.47 -5.41 26.04
CA LEU A 50 11.53 -6.86 26.19
C LEU A 50 12.84 -7.25 26.84
N GLU A 51 12.76 -7.95 27.96
CA GLU A 51 13.88 -8.70 28.52
C GLU A 51 13.45 -10.16 28.66
N LYS A 52 14.20 -11.07 28.03
CA LYS A 52 13.87 -12.50 28.04
C LYS A 52 15.12 -13.35 28.22
N THR A 53 14.93 -14.41 28.99
CA THR A 53 15.85 -15.54 29.05
C THR A 53 15.29 -16.63 28.14
N ILE A 54 16.04 -16.96 27.09
CA ILE A 54 15.61 -17.92 26.06
C ILE A 54 16.18 -19.28 26.45
N PRO A 55 15.37 -20.35 26.48
CA PRO A 55 15.87 -21.68 26.82
C PRO A 55 16.83 -22.21 25.76
N ASN A 56 17.78 -23.05 26.19
CA ASN A 56 18.65 -23.76 25.26
C ASN A 56 17.84 -24.77 24.45
N ASN A 57 18.14 -24.89 23.16
CA ASN A 57 17.46 -25.80 22.24
C ASN A 57 18.45 -26.69 21.51
N GLU A 58 19.44 -27.26 22.23
CA GLU A 58 20.40 -28.26 21.72
C GLU A 58 20.92 -27.98 20.29
N ASN A 59 21.43 -26.76 20.06
CA ASN A 59 21.94 -26.24 18.76
C ASN A 59 20.91 -26.03 17.63
N ALA A 60 19.61 -26.20 17.88
CA ALA A 60 18.55 -25.80 16.96
C ALA A 60 18.20 -24.30 17.11
N LEU A 61 17.54 -23.76 16.07
CA LEU A 61 17.07 -22.37 16.08
C LEU A 61 16.03 -22.15 17.19
N GLN A 62 16.22 -21.09 17.96
CA GLN A 62 15.31 -20.62 19.00
C GLN A 62 14.34 -19.63 18.36
N VAL A 63 13.07 -20.02 18.20
CA VAL A 63 12.02 -19.15 17.65
C VAL A 63 11.17 -18.62 18.80
N ASN A 64 11.09 -17.30 18.91
CA ASN A 64 10.25 -16.66 19.92
C ASN A 64 9.36 -15.59 19.29
N GLU A 65 8.12 -15.53 19.74
CA GLU A 65 7.11 -14.59 19.29
C GLU A 65 6.47 -13.90 20.49
N TYR A 66 6.36 -12.58 20.41
CA TYR A 66 5.90 -11.73 21.49
C TYR A 66 4.87 -10.74 20.96
N THR A 67 3.79 -10.58 21.72
CA THR A 67 2.78 -9.56 21.49
C THR A 67 2.92 -8.49 22.57
N LEU A 68 3.02 -7.23 22.15
CA LEU A 68 3.06 -6.07 23.03
C LEU A 68 1.65 -5.68 23.46
N ASP A 69 1.52 -5.24 24.72
CA ASP A 69 0.27 -4.77 25.29
C ASP A 69 -0.23 -3.48 24.63
N ARG A 70 0.71 -2.65 24.11
CA ARG A 70 0.42 -1.39 23.42
C ARG A 70 1.27 -1.29 22.14
N SER A 71 0.68 -0.71 21.09
CA SER A 71 1.41 -0.31 19.88
C SER A 71 2.35 0.84 20.25
N MET A 72 3.64 0.68 19.97
CA MET A 72 4.64 1.71 20.21
C MET A 72 5.18 2.21 18.88
N GLU A 73 5.29 3.53 18.74
CA GLU A 73 5.97 4.16 17.62
C GLU A 73 7.48 4.08 17.85
N VAL A 74 8.20 3.49 16.89
CA VAL A 74 9.62 3.13 17.04
C VAL A 74 10.40 3.63 15.84
N ARG A 75 11.44 4.42 16.11
CA ARG A 75 12.38 4.90 15.09
C ARG A 75 13.73 4.19 15.18
N TYR A 76 14.18 3.91 16.41
CA TYR A 76 15.39 3.13 16.67
C TYR A 76 15.05 1.96 17.57
N LEU A 77 15.53 0.77 17.19
CA LEU A 77 15.46 -0.43 18.01
C LEU A 77 16.88 -0.88 18.35
N LYS A 78 17.21 -0.86 19.63
CA LYS A 78 18.47 -1.38 20.17
C LYS A 78 18.25 -2.80 20.67
N CYS A 79 19.05 -3.74 20.18
CA CYS A 79 19.06 -5.12 20.61
C CYS A 79 20.37 -5.44 21.32
N VAL A 80 20.29 -6.04 22.50
CA VAL A 80 21.46 -6.38 23.33
C VAL A 80 21.41 -7.85 23.72
N ILE A 81 22.45 -8.59 23.34
CA ILE A 81 22.69 -9.96 23.78
C ILE A 81 23.54 -9.87 25.05
N LEU A 82 22.93 -10.13 26.21
CA LEU A 82 23.60 -10.07 27.51
C LEU A 82 24.39 -11.35 27.82
N ALA A 83 23.94 -12.50 27.30
CA ALA A 83 24.61 -13.78 27.47
C ALA A 83 24.21 -14.76 26.35
N GLY A 84 25.15 -15.63 25.97
CA GLY A 84 24.91 -16.78 25.11
C GLY A 84 25.16 -18.11 25.82
N TYR A 85 24.75 -19.21 25.19
CA TYR A 85 25.08 -20.57 25.63
C TYR A 85 26.44 -21.05 25.13
N ASP A 86 27.00 -20.37 24.13
CA ASP A 86 28.29 -20.68 23.51
C ASP A 86 29.10 -19.39 23.26
N SER A 87 30.34 -19.56 22.81
CA SER A 87 31.30 -18.51 22.41
C SER A 87 30.81 -17.68 21.21
N PHE A 88 29.79 -18.16 20.51
CA PHE A 88 29.10 -17.47 19.44
C PHE A 88 27.60 -17.43 19.69
N ALA A 89 26.98 -16.33 19.28
CA ALA A 89 25.53 -16.17 19.25
C ALA A 89 25.11 -15.55 17.91
N SER A 90 23.89 -15.84 17.47
CA SER A 90 23.35 -15.27 16.25
C SER A 90 21.89 -14.88 16.39
N VAL A 91 21.55 -13.74 15.80
CA VAL A 91 20.18 -13.37 15.46
C VAL A 91 20.05 -13.62 13.96
N HIS A 92 19.19 -14.56 13.58
CA HIS A 92 18.98 -14.96 12.18
C HIS A 92 17.91 -14.11 11.50
N SER A 93 16.82 -13.83 12.22
CA SER A 93 15.71 -13.07 11.68
C SER A 93 15.01 -12.33 12.80
N LEU A 94 14.58 -11.11 12.50
CA LEU A 94 13.81 -10.26 13.39
C LEU A 94 12.70 -9.63 12.53
N LYS A 95 11.47 -10.01 12.80
CA LYS A 95 10.27 -9.64 12.05
C LYS A 95 9.32 -8.89 12.97
N PHE A 96 8.74 -7.83 12.44
CA PHE A 96 7.72 -7.03 13.12
C PHE A 96 6.43 -7.14 12.34
N ASP A 97 5.33 -7.42 13.03
CA ASP A 97 4.01 -7.20 12.45
C ASP A 97 3.61 -5.76 12.74
N ALA A 98 3.93 -4.89 11.78
CA ALA A 98 3.52 -3.51 11.81
C ALA A 98 2.03 -3.46 11.47
N GLY A 99 1.17 -3.31 12.48
CA GLY A 99 -0.30 -3.31 12.34
C GLY A 99 -0.85 -2.20 11.43
N LYS A 100 0.02 -1.31 10.94
CA LYS A 100 -0.23 -0.41 9.81
C LYS A 100 0.70 -0.82 8.67
N THR A 101 0.19 -1.62 7.73
CA THR A 101 0.82 -1.79 6.42
C THR A 101 1.13 -0.39 5.90
N HIS A 102 2.40 -0.03 5.71
CA HIS A 102 2.73 1.31 5.24
C HIS A 102 2.20 1.45 3.82
N ILE A 103 1.08 2.16 3.69
CA ILE A 103 0.40 2.40 2.42
C ILE A 103 1.25 3.44 1.67
N ARG A 104 2.04 2.96 0.71
CA ARG A 104 2.98 3.77 -0.08
C ARG A 104 2.33 4.97 -0.75
N VAL A 105 1.04 4.86 -1.09
CA VAL A 105 0.26 5.89 -1.77
C VAL A 105 -0.55 6.77 -0.82
N LYS A 106 -0.41 6.65 0.52
CA LYS A 106 -1.25 7.34 1.50
C LYS A 106 -1.29 8.86 1.30
N ASN A 107 -0.15 9.45 0.91
CA ASN A 107 -0.02 10.89 0.71
C ASN A 107 -0.41 11.35 -0.70
N TRP A 108 -0.80 10.45 -1.59
CA TRP A 108 -1.21 10.79 -2.94
C TRP A 108 -2.65 11.27 -2.95
N THR A 109 -2.97 12.13 -3.93
CA THR A 109 -4.30 12.74 -4.07
C THR A 109 -5.38 11.64 -4.14
N LEU A 110 -6.44 11.81 -3.34
CA LEU A 110 -7.59 10.89 -3.20
C LEU A 110 -7.28 9.50 -2.60
N MET A 111 -6.06 9.24 -2.12
CA MET A 111 -5.69 7.94 -1.51
C MET A 111 -5.68 7.94 0.02
N GLN A 112 -5.80 9.11 0.65
CA GLN A 112 -5.82 9.26 2.10
C GLN A 112 -6.96 8.45 2.74
N ASP A 113 -8.18 8.59 2.21
CA ASP A 113 -9.40 7.95 2.72
C ASP A 113 -10.32 7.51 1.56
N VAL A 114 -11.29 6.65 1.84
CA VAL A 114 -12.31 6.19 0.90
C VAL A 114 -13.41 7.24 0.68
N PHE A 115 -13.58 8.15 1.64
CA PHE A 115 -14.64 9.16 1.59
C PHE A 115 -14.67 9.99 0.29
N PRO A 116 -13.54 10.50 -0.25
CA PRO A 116 -13.57 11.22 -1.52
C PRO A 116 -14.10 10.39 -2.69
N THR A 117 -13.75 9.11 -2.77
CA THR A 117 -14.26 8.18 -3.81
C THR A 117 -15.76 7.97 -3.67
N VAL A 118 -16.25 7.80 -2.44
CA VAL A 118 -17.70 7.68 -2.16
C VAL A 118 -18.42 8.97 -2.55
N MET A 119 -17.86 10.14 -2.23
CA MET A 119 -18.45 11.42 -2.61
C MET A 119 -18.51 11.60 -4.13
N ILE A 120 -17.45 11.21 -4.87
CA ILE A 120 -17.44 11.21 -6.34
C ILE A 120 -18.56 10.32 -6.88
N ALA A 121 -18.71 9.10 -6.35
CA ALA A 121 -19.76 8.18 -6.76
C ALA A 121 -21.18 8.74 -6.51
N ILE A 122 -21.39 9.37 -5.35
CA ILE A 122 -22.66 10.03 -5.00
C ILE A 122 -22.94 11.18 -5.97
N VAL A 123 -21.96 12.07 -6.20
CA VAL A 123 -22.08 13.19 -7.14
C VAL A 123 -22.38 12.68 -8.55
N TYR A 124 -21.73 11.61 -9.00
CA TYR A 124 -21.99 10.98 -10.29
C TYR A 124 -23.44 10.49 -10.44
N ILE A 125 -23.97 9.78 -9.44
CA ILE A 125 -25.37 9.32 -9.46
C ILE A 125 -26.33 10.51 -9.50
N PHE A 126 -26.09 11.53 -8.65
CA PHE A 126 -26.90 12.74 -8.65
C PHE A 126 -26.82 13.49 -9.98
N ALA A 127 -25.63 13.59 -10.59
CA ALA A 127 -25.45 14.22 -11.89
C ALA A 127 -26.25 13.52 -12.99
N ILE A 128 -26.35 12.18 -12.95
CA ILE A 128 -27.21 11.43 -13.88
C ILE A 128 -28.68 11.74 -13.63
N ILE A 129 -29.15 11.65 -12.38
CA ILE A 129 -30.57 11.84 -12.05
C ILE A 129 -31.02 13.27 -12.38
N PHE A 130 -30.32 14.28 -11.86
CA PHE A 130 -30.63 15.68 -12.10
C PHE A 130 -30.37 16.08 -13.55
N GLY A 131 -29.30 15.58 -14.16
CA GLY A 131 -29.01 15.84 -15.56
C GLY A 131 -30.11 15.33 -16.48
N ARG A 132 -30.66 14.13 -16.25
CA ARG A 132 -31.78 13.59 -17.04
C ARG A 132 -33.06 14.40 -16.84
N LEU A 133 -33.37 14.78 -15.60
CA LEU A 133 -34.54 15.62 -15.29
C LEU A 133 -34.44 16.99 -15.98
N TRP A 134 -33.28 17.64 -15.90
CA TRP A 134 -33.04 18.93 -16.54
C TRP A 134 -33.09 18.82 -18.06
N MET A 135 -32.46 17.78 -18.63
CA MET A 135 -32.44 17.56 -20.07
C MET A 135 -33.82 17.25 -20.65
N LYS A 136 -34.81 16.78 -19.87
CA LYS A 136 -36.18 16.50 -20.37
C LYS A 136 -36.74 17.67 -21.19
N ASN A 137 -36.55 18.90 -20.72
CA ASN A 137 -37.06 20.12 -21.36
C ASN A 137 -36.06 20.83 -22.29
N GLN A 138 -34.86 20.26 -22.48
CA GLN A 138 -33.79 20.86 -23.30
C GLN A 138 -33.63 20.13 -24.65
N LYS A 139 -33.03 20.80 -25.63
CA LYS A 139 -32.57 20.13 -26.86
C LYS A 139 -31.25 19.38 -26.58
N PRO A 140 -30.96 18.25 -27.25
CA PRO A 140 -29.70 17.53 -27.06
C PRO A 140 -28.52 18.41 -27.47
N PHE A 141 -27.45 18.42 -26.68
CA PHE A 141 -26.25 19.21 -26.96
C PHE A 141 -25.40 18.57 -28.08
N GLU A 142 -24.83 19.39 -28.96
CA GLU A 142 -23.88 18.95 -29.99
C GLU A 142 -22.44 18.98 -29.47
N LEU A 143 -22.04 17.93 -28.75
CA LEU A 143 -20.71 17.82 -28.13
C LEU A 143 -19.66 17.15 -29.02
N ARG A 144 -19.79 17.22 -30.36
CA ARG A 144 -18.95 16.43 -31.29
C ARG A 144 -17.45 16.70 -31.12
N ASN A 145 -17.05 17.96 -31.15
CA ASN A 145 -15.65 18.35 -31.03
C ASN A 145 -15.08 18.04 -29.64
N PHE A 146 -15.89 18.25 -28.60
CA PHE A 146 -15.53 17.91 -27.23
C PHE A 146 -15.25 16.41 -27.08
N MET A 147 -16.17 15.55 -27.54
CA MET A 147 -15.98 14.08 -27.49
C MET A 147 -14.75 13.63 -28.29
N PHE A 148 -14.50 14.24 -29.45
CA PHE A 148 -13.33 13.90 -30.25
C PHE A 148 -12.02 14.16 -29.50
N ILE A 149 -11.88 15.36 -28.92
CA ILE A 149 -10.72 15.73 -28.11
C ILE A 149 -10.61 14.84 -26.86
N TYR A 150 -11.73 14.66 -26.16
CA TYR A 150 -11.80 13.85 -24.96
C TYR A 150 -11.36 12.40 -25.21
N ASN A 151 -11.87 11.77 -26.28
CA ASN A 151 -11.50 10.40 -26.65
C ASN A 151 -10.02 10.29 -27.02
N ILE A 152 -9.45 11.28 -27.72
CA ILE A 152 -8.01 11.31 -28.01
C ILE A 152 -7.19 11.37 -26.72
N LEU A 153 -7.56 12.25 -25.79
CA LEU A 153 -6.89 12.35 -24.49
C LEU A 153 -6.98 11.04 -23.74
N GLN A 154 -8.14 10.40 -23.71
CA GLN A 154 -8.34 9.11 -23.05
C GLN A 154 -7.46 8.01 -23.67
N VAL A 155 -7.33 7.96 -25.00
CA VAL A 155 -6.40 7.04 -25.69
C VAL A 155 -4.95 7.30 -25.29
N ILE A 156 -4.52 8.57 -25.20
CA ILE A 156 -3.16 8.94 -24.78
C ILE A 156 -2.91 8.47 -23.33
N PHE A 157 -3.82 8.77 -22.40
CA PHE A 157 -3.67 8.38 -21.00
C PHE A 157 -3.72 6.87 -20.79
N CYS A 158 -4.63 6.17 -21.46
CA CYS A 158 -4.69 4.69 -21.43
C CYS A 158 -3.41 4.07 -21.99
N SER A 159 -2.85 4.62 -23.07
CA SER A 159 -1.59 4.18 -23.64
C SER A 159 -0.43 4.41 -22.67
N TYR A 160 -0.40 5.55 -21.98
CA TYR A 160 0.60 5.85 -20.95
C TYR A 160 0.55 4.84 -19.79
N VAL A 161 -0.63 4.57 -19.22
CA VAL A 161 -0.78 3.60 -18.12
C VAL A 161 -0.42 2.18 -18.57
N THR A 162 -0.76 1.83 -19.80
CA THR A 162 -0.39 0.54 -20.41
C THR A 162 1.14 0.43 -20.56
N TYR A 163 1.80 1.47 -21.05
CA TYR A 163 3.26 1.53 -21.16
C TYR A 163 3.94 1.39 -19.80
N GLU A 164 3.49 2.15 -18.79
CA GLU A 164 4.01 2.07 -17.42
C GLU A 164 3.87 0.67 -16.83
N SER A 165 2.71 0.03 -17.03
CA SER A 165 2.44 -1.34 -16.56
C SER A 165 3.30 -2.36 -17.29
N ALA A 166 3.46 -2.25 -18.61
CA ALA A 166 4.31 -3.12 -19.41
C ALA A 166 5.80 -2.97 -19.05
N TYR A 167 6.24 -1.74 -18.77
CA TYR A 167 7.59 -1.47 -18.31
C TYR A 167 7.87 -2.16 -16.97
N VAL A 168 6.98 -2.02 -15.99
CA VAL A 168 7.11 -2.70 -14.69
C VAL A 168 7.12 -4.22 -14.87
N TRP A 169 6.20 -4.75 -15.69
CA TRP A 169 6.12 -6.18 -15.98
C TRP A 169 7.44 -6.73 -16.55
N TYR A 170 8.05 -5.99 -17.50
CA TYR A 170 9.32 -6.37 -18.12
C TYR A 170 10.50 -6.29 -17.13
N GLU A 171 10.62 -5.17 -16.41
CA GLU A 171 11.74 -4.91 -15.51
C GLU A 171 11.76 -5.88 -14.31
N GLU A 172 10.58 -6.18 -13.76
CA GLU A 172 10.43 -7.11 -12.64
C GLU A 172 10.30 -8.57 -13.08
N ARG A 173 10.35 -8.84 -14.40
CA ARG A 173 10.22 -10.17 -15.00
C ARG A 173 9.03 -10.95 -14.46
N TYR A 174 7.87 -10.29 -14.46
CA TYR A 174 6.64 -10.86 -13.94
C TYR A 174 6.30 -12.19 -14.63
N SER A 175 5.94 -13.19 -13.82
CA SER A 175 5.37 -14.43 -14.34
C SER A 175 3.95 -14.18 -14.83
N PHE A 176 3.54 -14.82 -15.92
CA PHE A 176 2.16 -14.80 -16.41
C PHE A 176 1.15 -15.50 -15.47
N LEU A 177 1.61 -16.14 -14.39
CA LEU A 177 0.77 -16.84 -13.43
C LEU A 177 0.51 -15.96 -12.20
N CYS A 178 1.21 -16.24 -11.10
CA CYS A 178 1.07 -15.54 -9.84
C CYS A 178 2.30 -14.66 -9.64
N GLN A 179 2.07 -13.36 -9.58
CA GLN A 179 3.10 -12.41 -9.21
C GLN A 179 2.69 -11.72 -7.91
N PRO A 180 3.43 -11.92 -6.80
CA PRO A 180 3.12 -11.24 -5.56
C PRO A 180 3.34 -9.74 -5.70
N VAL A 181 2.55 -8.97 -4.96
CA VAL A 181 2.76 -7.53 -4.81
C VAL A 181 4.08 -7.31 -4.07
N ASP A 182 5.01 -6.60 -4.70
CA ASP A 182 6.16 -6.07 -3.99
C ASP A 182 5.73 -4.81 -3.21
N TYR A 183 5.80 -4.86 -1.88
CA TYR A 183 5.48 -3.76 -0.97
C TYR A 183 6.68 -2.85 -0.63
N SER A 184 7.84 -3.08 -1.24
CA SER A 184 9.05 -2.27 -1.02
C SER A 184 8.94 -0.86 -1.63
N TYR A 185 9.92 0.00 -1.30
CA TYR A 185 10.08 1.35 -1.89
C TYR A 185 11.10 1.36 -3.04
N ARG A 186 11.31 0.23 -3.71
CA ARG A 186 12.11 0.20 -4.93
C ARG A 186 11.46 1.08 -5.99
N LYS A 187 12.28 1.69 -6.85
CA LYS A 187 11.80 2.60 -7.91
C LYS A 187 10.72 1.95 -8.78
N THR A 188 10.90 0.69 -9.13
CA THR A 188 9.96 -0.14 -9.90
C THR A 188 8.65 -0.40 -9.18
N ALA A 189 8.70 -0.74 -7.88
CA ALA A 189 7.53 -0.98 -7.05
C ALA A 189 6.69 0.30 -6.83
N ILE A 190 7.34 1.45 -6.67
CA ILE A 190 6.67 2.76 -6.62
C ILE A 190 6.08 3.14 -7.98
N ARG A 191 6.75 2.78 -9.09
CA ARG A 191 6.25 2.98 -10.46
C ARG A 191 4.99 2.14 -10.72
N ALA A 192 4.95 0.90 -10.23
CA ALA A 192 3.74 0.06 -10.25
C ALA A 192 2.59 0.73 -9.50
N CYS A 193 2.86 1.29 -8.31
CA CYS A 193 1.86 2.06 -7.57
C CYS A 193 1.35 3.26 -8.35
N ALA A 194 2.26 3.99 -9.03
CA ALA A 194 1.92 5.14 -9.86
C ALA A 194 0.99 4.74 -11.01
N ALA A 195 1.27 3.62 -11.68
CA ALA A 195 0.41 3.08 -12.73
C ALA A 195 -1.00 2.74 -12.20
N CYS A 196 -1.10 2.05 -11.06
CA CYS A 196 -2.39 1.74 -10.42
C CYS A 196 -3.15 3.01 -10.01
N TRP A 197 -2.45 4.04 -9.50
CA TRP A 197 -3.07 5.31 -9.14
C TRP A 197 -3.57 6.07 -10.37
N TRP A 198 -2.77 6.15 -11.44
CA TRP A 198 -3.20 6.75 -12.71
C TRP A 198 -4.38 6.01 -13.33
N TYR A 199 -4.42 4.68 -13.19
CA TYR A 199 -5.58 3.89 -13.58
C TYR A 199 -6.85 4.28 -12.80
N TYR A 200 -6.75 4.49 -11.48
CA TYR A 200 -7.87 5.01 -10.68
C TYR A 200 -8.32 6.41 -11.14
N ILE A 201 -7.39 7.31 -11.45
CA ILE A 201 -7.71 8.63 -12.01
C ILE A 201 -8.44 8.50 -13.36
N LEU A 202 -8.00 7.58 -14.22
CA LEU A 202 -8.70 7.26 -15.46
C LEU A 202 -10.14 6.78 -15.21
N LYS A 203 -10.38 5.94 -14.18
CA LYS A 203 -11.74 5.50 -13.85
C LYS A 203 -12.64 6.63 -13.35
N ILE A 204 -12.08 7.65 -12.70
CA ILE A 204 -12.83 8.88 -12.40
C ILE A 204 -13.16 9.62 -13.69
N ALA A 205 -12.19 9.76 -14.61
CA ALA A 205 -12.41 10.44 -15.89
C ALA A 205 -13.49 9.75 -16.73
N ASP A 206 -13.50 8.42 -16.77
CA ASP A 206 -14.49 7.59 -17.49
C ASP A 206 -15.95 7.87 -17.04
N LEU A 207 -16.17 8.40 -15.83
CA LEU A 207 -17.52 8.81 -15.38
C LEU A 207 -18.11 9.92 -16.26
N THR A 208 -17.26 10.72 -16.89
CA THR A 208 -17.64 11.80 -17.81
C THR A 208 -18.40 11.27 -19.02
N ASP A 209 -18.14 10.05 -19.48
CA ASP A 209 -18.84 9.43 -20.61
C ASP A 209 -20.35 9.41 -20.39
N THR A 210 -20.76 9.05 -19.16
CA THR A 210 -22.18 8.98 -18.82
C THR A 210 -22.80 10.37 -18.77
N ILE A 211 -22.06 11.37 -18.30
CA ILE A 211 -22.51 12.77 -18.29
C ILE A 211 -22.73 13.26 -19.74
N ILE A 212 -21.80 12.94 -20.65
CA ILE A 212 -21.94 13.24 -22.09
C ILE A 212 -23.19 12.56 -22.66
N PHE A 213 -23.46 11.29 -22.32
CA PHE A 213 -24.66 10.59 -22.78
C PHE A 213 -25.95 11.26 -22.31
N VAL A 214 -26.00 11.72 -21.04
CA VAL A 214 -27.13 12.47 -20.49
C VAL A 214 -27.34 13.77 -21.28
N LEU A 215 -26.28 14.57 -21.47
CA LEU A 215 -26.36 15.86 -22.19
C LEU A 215 -26.73 15.70 -23.67
N ARG A 216 -26.44 14.55 -24.28
CA ARG A 216 -26.81 14.24 -25.67
C ARG A 216 -28.17 13.56 -25.81
N LYS A 217 -28.90 13.33 -24.72
CA LYS A 217 -30.14 12.52 -24.69
C LYS A 217 -29.97 11.14 -25.32
N LYS A 218 -28.85 10.48 -25.02
CA LYS A 218 -28.56 9.10 -25.45
C LYS A 218 -28.85 8.12 -24.32
N ASP A 219 -30.07 8.16 -23.79
CA ASP A 219 -30.51 7.32 -22.67
C ASP A 219 -30.38 5.81 -22.95
N ASN A 220 -30.43 5.40 -24.22
CA ASN A 220 -30.20 4.01 -24.63
C ASN A 220 -28.79 3.50 -24.33
N GLN A 221 -27.81 4.39 -24.14
CA GLN A 221 -26.44 4.05 -23.76
C GLN A 221 -26.27 3.96 -22.23
N ILE A 222 -27.18 4.58 -21.46
CA ILE A 222 -27.13 4.59 -19.99
C ILE A 222 -27.90 3.38 -19.46
N THR A 223 -27.31 2.20 -19.62
CA THR A 223 -27.87 0.94 -19.12
C THR A 223 -27.49 0.70 -17.66
N PHE A 224 -28.21 -0.18 -16.97
CA PHE A 224 -27.83 -0.65 -15.63
C PHE A 224 -26.39 -1.18 -15.62
N LEU A 225 -26.04 -2.00 -16.61
CA LEU A 225 -24.70 -2.60 -16.71
C LEU A 225 -23.61 -1.53 -16.85
N HIS A 226 -23.86 -0.49 -17.66
CA HIS A 226 -22.94 0.63 -17.82
C HIS A 226 -22.65 1.33 -16.49
N VAL A 227 -23.71 1.79 -15.80
CA VAL A 227 -23.57 2.52 -14.53
C VAL A 227 -22.96 1.63 -13.44
N TYR A 228 -23.38 0.36 -13.35
CA TYR A 228 -22.84 -0.61 -12.42
C TYR A 228 -21.34 -0.85 -12.65
N HIS A 229 -20.93 -1.04 -13.91
CA HIS A 229 -19.53 -1.24 -14.28
C HIS A 229 -18.69 -0.01 -13.90
N HIS A 230 -19.12 1.20 -14.24
CA HIS A 230 -18.36 2.41 -13.90
C HIS A 230 -18.20 2.62 -12.39
N LEU A 231 -19.25 2.38 -11.60
CA LEU A 231 -19.18 2.48 -10.14
C LEU A 231 -18.28 1.41 -9.52
N THR A 232 -18.46 0.15 -9.90
CA THR A 232 -17.65 -0.95 -9.34
C THR A 232 -16.17 -0.82 -9.70
N MET A 233 -15.86 -0.46 -10.95
CA MET A 233 -14.48 -0.23 -11.38
C MET A 233 -13.82 0.95 -10.65
N LEU A 234 -14.57 2.01 -10.32
CA LEU A 234 -14.07 3.11 -9.49
C LEU A 234 -13.66 2.63 -8.09
N PHE A 235 -14.51 1.86 -7.42
CA PHE A 235 -14.21 1.36 -6.06
C PHE A 235 -13.09 0.31 -6.06
N PHE A 236 -13.10 -0.62 -7.01
CA PHE A 236 -12.06 -1.64 -7.12
C PHE A 236 -10.69 -1.05 -7.48
N SER A 237 -10.64 -0.06 -8.37
CA SER A 237 -9.38 0.63 -8.69
C SER A 237 -8.82 1.43 -7.51
N TRP A 238 -9.68 2.08 -6.71
CA TRP A 238 -9.25 2.73 -5.47
C TRP A 238 -8.70 1.73 -4.46
N TYR A 239 -9.43 0.64 -4.21
CA TYR A 239 -9.02 -0.40 -3.27
C TYR A 239 -7.70 -1.07 -3.71
N GLY A 240 -7.62 -1.46 -4.99
CA GLY A 240 -6.42 -2.04 -5.58
C GLY A 240 -5.24 -1.09 -5.52
N GLY A 241 -5.40 0.17 -5.93
CA GLY A 241 -4.35 1.19 -5.86
C GLY A 241 -3.89 1.51 -4.44
N LYS A 242 -4.76 1.35 -3.43
CA LYS A 242 -4.41 1.62 -2.03
C LYS A 242 -3.72 0.44 -1.35
N TYR A 243 -4.26 -0.77 -1.50
CA TYR A 243 -3.83 -1.93 -0.71
C TYR A 243 -3.03 -2.95 -1.50
N VAL A 244 -3.25 -3.07 -2.81
CA VAL A 244 -2.75 -4.18 -3.66
C VAL A 244 -2.10 -3.61 -4.93
N ALA A 245 -1.30 -2.56 -4.77
CA ALA A 245 -0.75 -1.82 -5.90
C ALA A 245 0.49 -2.51 -6.50
N GLY A 246 0.25 -3.37 -7.49
CA GLY A 246 1.26 -4.17 -8.20
C GLY A 246 0.87 -5.65 -8.28
N GLY A 247 1.81 -6.50 -8.70
CA GLY A 247 1.55 -7.93 -8.86
C GLY A 247 0.64 -8.25 -10.05
N GLN A 248 0.18 -9.51 -10.11
CA GLN A 248 -0.73 -10.04 -11.12
C GLN A 248 -1.85 -10.82 -10.45
#